data_AF-A0A804NHR4-F1
#
_entry.id   AF-A0A804NHR4-F1
#
_cell.length_a   1.000
_cell.length_b   1.000
_cell.length_c   1.000
_cell.angle_alpha   90.00
_cell.angle_beta   90.00
_cell.angle_gamma   90.00
#
_symmetry.space_group_name_H-M   'P 1'
#
loop_
_entity.id
_entity.type
_entity.pdbx_description
1 polymer ?
#
loop_
_entity_poly.entity_id
_entity_poly.type
_entity_poly.pdbx_seq_one_letter_code
_entity_poly.pdbx_strand_id
1 'polypeptide(L)'
;MPVRKGDLFLVMGGMRSVEFKVIETDPSEYCIVAPDTEIFCDGEPIKREDEERLDEVGYYDVGGVRKQMAQIRELVELPLRHPQLFKSIGVKPPKGILLYGPPGSGKTLIARAVANETGAFFFLIN
;
A
#
# COMPACT_ATOMS: atom_id res chain seq x y z
N MET A 1 9.14 -13.32 18.49
CA MET A 1 9.50 -12.34 17.44
C MET A 1 8.21 -11.71 16.92
N PRO A 2 8.04 -10.38 16.91
CA PRO A 2 6.86 -9.77 16.31
C PRO A 2 6.87 -9.98 14.79
N VAL A 3 5.73 -10.37 14.23
CA VAL A 3 5.52 -10.54 12.79
C VAL A 3 4.16 -9.99 12.40
N ARG A 4 4.05 -9.50 11.16
CA ARG A 4 2.80 -9.09 10.53
C ARG A 4 2.57 -9.92 9.27
N LYS A 5 1.31 -10.19 8.94
CA LYS A 5 0.92 -10.72 7.63
C LYS A 5 1.52 -9.87 6.50
N GLY A 6 2.23 -10.53 5.59
CA GLY A 6 2.92 -9.92 4.47
C GLY A 6 4.41 -9.60 4.71
N ASP A 7 4.92 -9.73 5.94
CA ASP A 7 6.33 -9.51 6.23
C ASP A 7 7.21 -10.48 5.43
N LEU A 8 8.30 -9.94 4.86
CA LEU A 8 9.38 -10.71 4.25
C LEU A 8 10.56 -10.74 5.21
N PHE A 9 11.11 -11.91 5.48
CA PHE A 9 12.27 -12.07 6.34
C PHE A 9 13.23 -13.14 5.83
N LEU A 10 14.52 -12.90 6.04
CA LEU A 10 15.58 -13.78 5.58
C LEU A 10 16.10 -14.64 6.74
N VAL A 11 16.08 -15.95 6.57
CA VAL A 11 16.62 -16.91 7.53
C VAL A 11 17.87 -17.55 6.94
N MET A 12 18.97 -17.53 7.70
CA MET A 12 20.21 -18.20 7.31
C MET A 12 20.31 -19.58 7.95
N GLY A 13 20.54 -20.61 7.13
CA GLY A 13 20.80 -21.98 7.55
C GLY A 13 22.09 -22.48 6.89
N GLY A 14 23.15 -22.65 7.68
CA GLY A 14 24.47 -23.03 7.17
C GLY A 14 25.03 -21.99 6.19
N MET A 15 25.25 -22.38 4.93
CA MET A 15 25.73 -21.49 3.86
C MET A 15 24.61 -20.99 2.93
N ARG A 16 23.34 -21.23 3.26
CA ARG A 16 22.20 -20.83 2.43
C ARG A 16 21.32 -19.85 3.19
N SER A 17 20.79 -18.87 2.47
CA SER A 17 19.72 -17.99 2.93
C SER A 17 18.42 -18.35 2.23
N VAL A 18 17.33 -18.38 2.98
CA VAL A 18 15.97 -18.56 2.45
C VAL A 18 15.14 -17.34 2.87
N GLU A 19 14.47 -16.72 1.90
CA GLU A 19 13.54 -15.62 2.12
C GLU A 19 12.13 -16.21 2.32
N PHE A 20 11.50 -15.86 3.42
CA PHE A 20 10.15 -16.30 3.79
C PHE A 20 9.19 -15.13 3.77
N LYS A 21 7.93 -15.40 3.40
CA LYS A 21 6.82 -14.47 3.54
C LYS A 21 5.82 -15.00 4.55
N VAL A 22 5.36 -14.12 5.45
CA VAL A 22 4.23 -14.44 6.33
C VAL A 22 2.94 -14.39 5.52
N ILE A 23 2.39 -15.55 5.15
CA ILE A 23 1.12 -15.65 4.41
C ILE A 23 -0.07 -15.28 5.29
N GLU A 24 -0.09 -15.75 6.52
CA GLU A 24 -1.19 -15.58 7.46
C GLU A 24 -0.68 -15.64 8.91
N THR A 25 -1.42 -14.99 9.81
CA THR A 25 -1.16 -15.05 11.26
C THR A 25 -2.48 -15.27 12.00
N ASP A 26 -2.43 -16.07 13.06
CA ASP A 26 -3.50 -16.19 14.05
C ASP A 26 -2.94 -15.84 15.43
N PRO A 27 -3.37 -14.73 16.06
CA PRO A 27 -4.34 -13.75 15.58
C PRO A 27 -3.85 -12.90 14.39
N SER A 28 -4.78 -12.41 13.57
CA SER A 28 -4.55 -11.43 12.49
C SER A 28 -4.58 -9.98 12.99
N GLU A 29 -3.89 -9.00 12.40
CA GLU A 29 -2.91 -9.02 11.29
C GLU A 29 -1.46 -9.18 11.78
N TYR A 30 -1.22 -9.11 13.09
CA TYR A 30 0.10 -9.19 13.71
C TYR A 30 0.05 -10.05 14.97
N CYS A 31 1.13 -10.78 15.22
CA CYS A 31 1.29 -11.59 16.43
C CYS A 31 2.76 -11.62 16.86
N ILE A 32 3.01 -12.20 18.03
CA ILE A 32 4.36 -12.50 18.50
C ILE A 32 4.56 -14.01 18.37
N VAL A 33 5.55 -14.42 17.58
CA VAL A 33 5.99 -15.82 17.54
C VAL A 33 6.67 -16.15 18.87
N ALA A 34 5.97 -16.94 19.69
CA ALA A 34 6.40 -17.46 20.98
C ALA A 34 6.80 -18.95 20.86
N PRO A 35 7.43 -19.56 21.88
CA PRO A 35 7.88 -20.96 21.80
C PRO A 35 6.76 -21.99 21.58
N ASP A 36 5.52 -21.65 21.93
CA ASP A 36 4.30 -22.44 21.73
C ASP A 36 3.56 -22.12 20.42
N THR A 37 4.08 -21.20 19.62
CA THR A 37 3.50 -20.87 18.32
C THR A 37 3.80 -21.97 17.31
N GLU A 38 2.75 -22.57 16.76
CA GLU A 38 2.87 -23.51 15.65
C GLU A 38 3.16 -22.76 14.35
N ILE A 39 4.21 -23.18 13.64
CA ILE A 39 4.66 -22.56 12.39
C ILE A 39 4.40 -23.55 11.25
N PHE A 40 3.55 -23.14 10.31
CA PHE A 40 3.25 -23.90 9.09
C PHE A 40 4.10 -23.35 7.93
N CYS A 41 4.87 -24.23 7.28
CA CYS A 41 5.70 -23.88 6.12
C CYS A 41 5.43 -24.80 4.91
N ASP A 42 4.31 -25.51 4.93
CA ASP A 42 3.87 -26.38 3.84
C ASP A 42 3.20 -25.57 2.72
N GLY A 43 3.38 -26.03 1.48
CA GLY A 43 2.78 -25.42 0.30
C GLY A 43 3.77 -25.19 -0.84
N GLU A 44 3.24 -24.70 -1.96
CA GLU A 44 4.06 -24.30 -3.09
C GLU A 44 4.84 -23.01 -2.76
N PRO A 45 6.13 -22.92 -3.11
CA PRO A 45 6.90 -21.70 -2.93
C PRO A 45 6.26 -20.52 -3.68
N ILE A 46 6.23 -19.37 -3.03
CA ILE A 46 5.76 -18.13 -3.65
C ILE A 46 6.74 -17.74 -4.74
N LYS A 47 6.24 -17.52 -5.96
CA LYS A 47 7.06 -17.01 -7.05
C LYS A 47 7.28 -15.53 -6.82
N ARG A 48 8.53 -15.09 -6.98
CA ARG A 48 8.90 -13.67 -6.86
C ARG A 48 8.12 -12.77 -7.83
N GLU A 49 7.73 -13.30 -8.98
CA GLU A 49 6.94 -12.59 -10.00
C GLU A 49 5.51 -12.29 -9.53
N ASP A 50 4.96 -13.08 -8.61
CA ASP A 50 3.59 -12.88 -8.10
C ASP A 50 3.56 -11.78 -7.00
N GLU A 51 4.72 -11.36 -6.48
CA GLU A 51 4.87 -10.29 -5.48
C GLU A 51 4.95 -8.90 -6.14
N GLU A 52 3.95 -8.54 -6.95
CA GLU A 52 3.85 -7.22 -7.58
C GLU A 52 3.74 -6.06 -6.55
N ARG A 53 3.46 -6.38 -5.27
CA ARG A 53 3.29 -5.36 -4.22
C ARG A 53 4.54 -4.54 -3.96
N LEU A 54 5.74 -5.06 -4.25
CA LEU A 54 6.98 -4.29 -4.13
C LEU A 54 7.11 -3.20 -5.20
N ASP A 55 6.38 -3.33 -6.31
CA ASP A 55 6.35 -2.38 -7.42
C ASP A 55 5.13 -1.42 -7.35
N GLU A 56 4.42 -1.40 -6.22
CA GLU A 56 3.34 -0.45 -5.98
C GLU A 56 3.90 0.98 -5.98
N VAL A 57 3.64 1.71 -7.07
CA VAL A 57 3.98 3.13 -7.22
C VAL A 57 3.45 3.90 -6.02
N GLY A 58 4.32 4.59 -5.30
CA GLY A 58 4.00 5.54 -4.23
C GLY A 58 4.17 6.99 -4.67
N TYR A 59 4.01 7.93 -3.73
CA TYR A 59 4.18 9.36 -4.05
C TYR A 59 5.61 9.71 -4.47
N TYR A 60 6.60 8.97 -3.95
CA TYR A 60 8.02 9.21 -4.21
C TYR A 60 8.45 8.80 -5.62
N ASP A 61 7.68 7.93 -6.27
CA ASP A 61 7.95 7.46 -7.63
C ASP A 61 7.44 8.44 -8.70
N VAL A 62 6.70 9.48 -8.31
CA VAL A 62 6.12 10.45 -9.25
C VAL A 62 6.92 11.74 -9.28
N GLY A 63 7.81 11.85 -10.28
CA GLY A 63 8.64 13.03 -10.50
C GLY A 63 7.86 14.25 -11.03
N GLY A 64 8.34 15.47 -10.69
CA GLY A 64 7.91 16.72 -11.33
C GLY A 64 6.52 17.25 -10.96
N VAL A 65 5.76 16.55 -10.11
CA VAL A 65 4.34 16.88 -9.82
C VAL A 65 4.07 17.22 -8.36
N ARG A 66 5.09 17.68 -7.61
CA ARG A 66 4.98 17.94 -6.16
C ARG A 66 3.80 18.84 -5.79
N LYS A 67 3.55 19.91 -6.57
CA LYS A 67 2.44 20.85 -6.32
C LYS A 67 1.08 20.17 -6.54
N GLN A 68 0.94 19.45 -7.65
CA GLN A 68 -0.29 18.74 -8.01
C GLN A 68 -0.57 17.61 -7.00
N MET A 69 0.47 16.89 -6.57
CA MET A 69 0.35 15.85 -5.56
C MET A 69 -0.13 16.42 -4.23
N ALA A 70 0.42 17.55 -3.78
CA ALA A 70 -0.06 18.22 -2.57
C ALA A 70 -1.56 18.58 -2.65
N GLN A 71 -2.01 19.12 -3.79
CA GLN A 71 -3.43 19.42 -4.01
C GLN A 71 -4.29 18.16 -3.98
N ILE A 72 -3.84 17.06 -4.60
CA ILE A 72 -4.60 15.80 -4.59
C ILE A 72 -4.66 15.21 -3.19
N ARG A 73 -3.57 15.26 -2.42
CA ARG A 73 -3.57 14.81 -1.01
C ARG A 73 -4.55 15.62 -0.17
N GLU A 74 -4.64 16.94 -0.38
CA GLU A 74 -5.62 17.78 0.31
C GLU A 74 -7.08 17.46 -0.10
N LEU A 75 -7.31 17.16 -1.38
CA LEU A 75 -8.66 16.90 -1.90
C LEU A 75 -9.13 15.44 -1.70
N VAL A 76 -8.20 14.48 -1.52
CA VAL A 76 -8.49 13.04 -1.40
C VAL A 76 -8.11 12.49 -0.03
N GLU A 77 -6.82 12.54 0.31
CA GLU A 77 -6.28 11.91 1.51
C GLU A 77 -6.83 12.56 2.78
N LEU A 78 -6.92 13.89 2.82
CA LEU A 78 -7.40 14.62 3.99
C LEU A 78 -8.89 14.30 4.33
N PRO A 79 -9.85 14.33 3.38
CA PRO A 79 -11.21 13.87 3.64
C PRO A 79 -11.32 12.41 4.09
N LEU A 80 -10.50 11.52 3.54
CA LEU A 80 -10.52 10.09 3.86
C LEU A 80 -9.95 9.81 5.25
N ARG A 81 -8.81 10.44 5.60
CA ARG A 81 -8.15 10.26 6.90
C ARG A 81 -8.83 11.05 8.03
N HIS A 82 -9.43 12.20 7.73
CA HIS A 82 -10.00 13.10 8.72
C HIS A 82 -11.43 13.59 8.37
N PRO A 83 -12.41 12.69 8.20
CA PRO A 83 -13.79 13.06 7.86
C PRO A 83 -14.45 14.00 8.89
N GLN A 84 -14.00 13.97 10.14
CA GLN A 84 -14.46 14.84 11.23
C GLN A 84 -14.17 16.33 10.98
N LEU A 85 -13.08 16.68 10.29
CA LEU A 85 -12.75 18.08 9.99
C LEU A 85 -13.84 18.70 9.10
N PHE A 86 -14.23 17.99 8.05
CA PHE A 86 -15.29 18.39 7.13
C PHE A 86 -16.65 18.47 7.82
N LYS A 87 -16.95 17.51 8.70
CA LYS A 87 -18.18 17.54 9.52
C LYS A 87 -18.25 18.75 10.45
N SER A 88 -17.14 19.09 11.11
CA SER A 88 -17.09 20.19 12.09
C SER A 88 -17.28 21.57 11.47
N ILE A 89 -16.78 21.78 10.24
CA ILE A 89 -16.89 23.06 9.51
C ILE A 89 -18.20 23.11 8.69
N GLY A 90 -18.89 21.97 8.51
CA GLY A 90 -20.13 21.90 7.73
C GLY A 90 -19.91 21.94 6.21
N VAL A 91 -18.69 21.67 5.75
CA VAL A 91 -18.34 21.66 4.32
C VAL A 91 -18.29 20.23 3.81
N LYS A 92 -18.91 19.97 2.66
CA LYS A 92 -18.85 18.67 1.99
C LYS A 92 -17.53 18.56 1.22
N PRO A 93 -16.75 17.47 1.36
CA PRO A 93 -15.54 17.28 0.58
C PRO A 93 -15.87 17.11 -0.92
N PRO A 94 -14.91 17.43 -1.81
CA PRO A 94 -15.07 17.19 -3.24
C PRO A 94 -15.24 15.68 -3.51
N LYS A 95 -16.15 15.32 -4.41
CA LYS A 95 -16.45 13.92 -4.75
C LYS A 95 -15.73 13.42 -6.01
N GLY A 96 -15.16 14.33 -6.79
CA GLY A 96 -14.51 14.00 -8.05
C GLY A 96 -13.40 15.01 -8.34
N ILE A 97 -12.31 14.51 -8.90
CA ILE A 97 -11.13 15.30 -9.27
C ILE A 97 -10.83 14.99 -10.72
N LEU A 98 -10.66 16.02 -11.53
CA LEU A 98 -10.25 15.89 -12.92
C LEU A 98 -8.77 16.22 -13.06
N LEU A 99 -7.96 15.24 -13.45
CA LEU A 99 -6.57 15.45 -13.86
C LEU A 99 -6.55 15.68 -15.38
N TYR A 100 -6.04 16.83 -15.83
CA TYR A 100 -5.96 17.19 -17.26
C TYR A 100 -4.55 17.63 -17.66
N GLY A 101 -4.23 17.56 -18.96
CA GLY A 101 -2.91 17.88 -19.53
C GLY A 101 -2.50 16.89 -20.64
N PRO A 102 -1.32 17.09 -21.25
CA PRO A 102 -0.90 16.35 -22.44
C PRO A 102 -0.70 14.84 -22.17
N PRO A 103 -0.73 14.00 -23.23
CA PRO A 103 -0.39 12.58 -23.13
C PRO A 103 0.99 12.38 -22.47
N GLY A 104 1.13 11.35 -21.63
CA GLY A 104 2.40 11.05 -20.95
C GLY A 104 2.73 11.91 -19.73
N SER A 105 1.86 12.84 -19.31
CA SER A 105 2.08 13.70 -18.12
C SER A 105 1.88 13.01 -16.76
N GLY A 106 1.82 11.68 -16.73
CA GLY A 106 1.77 10.91 -15.47
C GLY A 106 0.42 10.84 -14.76
N LYS A 107 -0.71 11.14 -15.41
CA LYS A 107 -2.05 11.17 -14.76
C LYS A 107 -2.44 9.83 -14.15
N THR A 108 -2.30 8.75 -14.92
CA THR A 108 -2.57 7.39 -14.45
C THR A 108 -1.60 6.99 -13.35
N LEU A 109 -0.33 7.41 -13.45
CA LEU A 109 0.69 7.15 -12.44
C LEU A 109 0.36 7.83 -11.11
N ILE A 110 -0.05 9.11 -11.16
CA ILE A 110 -0.53 9.86 -10.00
C ILE A 110 -1.75 9.17 -9.37
N ALA A 111 -2.72 8.74 -10.20
CA ALA A 111 -3.93 8.08 -9.70
C ALA A 111 -3.60 6.77 -8.97
N ARG A 112 -2.68 5.96 -9.51
CA ARG A 112 -2.18 4.74 -8.85
C ARG A 112 -1.42 5.06 -7.56
N ALA A 113 -0.53 6.04 -7.59
CA ALA A 113 0.22 6.47 -6.40
C ALA A 113 -0.70 6.88 -5.24
N VAL A 114 -1.71 7.69 -5.53
CA VAL A 114 -2.70 8.14 -4.54
C VAL A 114 -3.51 6.98 -4.00
N ALA A 115 -3.91 6.03 -4.84
CA ALA A 115 -4.63 4.84 -4.39
C ALA A 115 -3.82 4.00 -3.41
N ASN A 116 -2.59 3.65 -3.77
CA ASN A 116 -1.69 2.83 -2.96
C ASN A 116 -1.41 3.50 -1.61
N GLU A 117 -1.13 4.81 -1.62
CA GLU A 117 -0.78 5.58 -0.42
C GLU A 117 -1.97 5.87 0.53
N THR A 118 -3.17 5.99 -0.04
CA THR A 118 -4.39 6.21 0.77
C THR A 118 -5.00 4.91 1.28
N GLY A 119 -4.59 3.76 0.76
CA GLY A 119 -5.26 2.47 1.01
C GLY A 119 -6.70 2.46 0.48
N ALA A 120 -7.05 3.38 -0.42
CA ALA A 120 -8.39 3.45 -0.99
C ALA A 120 -8.55 2.38 -2.08
N PHE A 121 -9.77 1.85 -2.20
CA PHE A 121 -10.10 0.97 -3.32
C PHE A 121 -9.97 1.73 -4.65
N PHE A 122 -9.13 1.22 -5.55
CA PHE A 122 -8.87 1.84 -6.85
C PHE A 122 -9.57 1.07 -7.96
N PHE A 123 -10.41 1.78 -8.70
CA PHE A 123 -11.07 1.26 -9.89
C PHE A 123 -10.67 2.09 -11.11
N LEU A 124 -9.95 1.46 -12.04
CA LEU A 124 -9.54 2.10 -13.29
C LEU A 124 -10.63 1.88 -14.35
N ILE A 125 -11.15 2.96 -14.92
CA ILE A 125 -12.05 2.95 -16.07
C ILE A 125 -11.26 3.52 -17.25
N ASN A 126 -11.14 2.73 -18.33
CA ASN A 126 -10.48 3.14 -19.58
C ASN A 126 -11.49 3.67 -20.59
#